data_AF-A0A8H5GEL3-F1
#
_entry.id   AF-A0A8H5GEL3-F1
#
_cell.length_a   1.000
_cell.length_b   1.000
_cell.length_c   1.000
_cell.angle_alpha   90.00
_cell.angle_beta   90.00
_cell.angle_gamma   90.00
#
_symmetry.space_group_name_H-M   'P 1'
#
loop_
_entity.id
_entity.type
_entity.pdbx_description
1 polymer ?
#
loop_
_entity_poly.entity_id
_entity_poly.type
_entity_poly.pdbx_seq_one_letter_code
_entity_poly.pdbx_strand_id
1 'polypeptide(L)'
;MSLVHELSPSSPLLVPFIPYFSVKTFVINIHAMSLSHSRPLPYSFEDRTGSNTNSDFDDIYDRMFFHITRQPGRPTTYIYEMPIRASRHRSSLPLNREPSVILDFLPDESLGNLTFVGKSPFHTTTVPMSRYLRKTSLFGTSLVRKFVGSDGREYKWSYQAVSGQQWSCTTNENYLVAHYDLKPANVRTFDVSGNTLTIYEPFTHLALGKS
;
A
#
# COMPACT_ATOMS: atom_id res chain seq x y z
N MET A 1 13.62 14.77 -38.97
CA MET A 1 13.48 15.99 -38.14
C MET A 1 12.59 15.61 -36.97
N SER A 2 13.19 15.21 -35.84
CA SER A 2 12.47 14.74 -34.66
C SER A 2 12.02 15.93 -33.82
N LEU A 3 10.71 16.09 -33.60
CA LEU A 3 10.19 17.05 -32.65
C LEU A 3 10.01 16.36 -31.30
N VAL A 4 10.90 16.70 -30.37
CA VAL A 4 10.83 16.35 -28.96
C VAL A 4 9.75 17.24 -28.36
N HIS A 5 8.59 16.67 -28.02
CA HIS A 5 7.57 17.39 -27.24
C HIS A 5 7.98 17.35 -25.76
N GLU A 6 8.56 18.46 -25.33
CA GLU A 6 8.92 18.79 -23.96
C GLU A 6 7.64 18.87 -23.11
N LEU A 7 7.49 17.96 -22.14
CA LEU A 7 6.35 17.98 -21.20
C LEU A 7 6.67 18.89 -20.02
N SER A 8 5.92 20.00 -19.94
CA SER A 8 5.96 20.99 -18.86
C SER A 8 5.73 20.37 -17.46
N PRO A 9 6.40 20.86 -16.39
CA PRO A 9 6.29 20.31 -15.03
C PRO A 9 4.93 20.52 -14.35
N SER A 10 3.99 21.22 -14.98
CA SER A 10 2.72 21.67 -14.41
C SER A 10 1.47 20.94 -14.92
N SER A 11 1.60 19.68 -15.36
CA SER A 11 0.47 18.91 -15.89
C SER A 11 -0.47 18.42 -14.76
N PRO A 12 -1.76 18.84 -14.73
CA PRO A 12 -2.74 18.47 -13.69
C PRO A 12 -3.19 17.00 -13.71
N LEU A 13 -2.66 16.20 -14.65
CA LEU A 13 -2.96 14.77 -14.79
C LEU A 13 -2.14 13.87 -13.85
N LEU A 14 -1.17 14.42 -13.10
CA LEU A 14 -0.33 13.67 -12.16
C LEU A 14 -0.89 13.58 -10.73
N VAL A 15 -1.83 14.46 -10.40
CA VAL A 15 -2.41 14.64 -9.06
C VAL A 15 -3.27 13.44 -8.61
N PRO A 16 -4.13 12.82 -9.44
CA PRO A 16 -4.97 11.72 -8.95
C PRO A 16 -4.20 10.41 -8.73
N PHE A 17 -2.98 10.24 -9.24
CA PHE A 17 -2.27 8.96 -9.14
C PHE A 17 -1.51 8.77 -7.82
N ILE A 18 -1.18 9.86 -7.13
CA ILE A 18 -0.44 9.85 -5.86
C ILE A 18 -1.24 9.15 -4.74
N PRO A 19 -2.56 9.42 -4.54
CA PRO A 19 -3.33 8.68 -3.55
C PRO A 19 -3.56 7.19 -3.92
N TYR A 20 -3.66 6.86 -5.22
CA TYR A 20 -3.80 5.48 -5.70
C TYR A 20 -2.54 4.65 -5.45
N PHE A 21 -1.37 5.26 -5.68
CA PHE A 21 -0.06 4.68 -5.41
C PHE A 21 0.16 4.48 -3.92
N SER A 22 -0.18 5.49 -3.13
CA SER A 22 0.06 5.57 -1.70
C SER A 22 -0.62 4.42 -0.95
N VAL A 23 -1.95 4.29 -1.04
CA VAL A 23 -2.70 3.32 -0.21
C VAL A 23 -2.22 1.88 -0.40
N LYS A 24 -2.01 1.43 -1.65
CA LYS A 24 -1.56 0.07 -1.97
C LYS A 24 -0.09 -0.15 -1.64
N THR A 25 0.73 0.89 -1.73
CA THR A 25 2.15 0.88 -1.30
C THR A 25 2.29 0.76 0.22
N PHE A 26 1.36 1.37 0.98
CA PHE A 26 1.43 1.45 2.44
C PHE A 26 0.82 0.27 3.19
N VAL A 27 0.10 -0.64 2.52
CA VAL A 27 -0.22 -1.97 3.10
C VAL A 27 1.07 -2.79 3.33
N ILE A 28 2.17 -2.43 2.64
CA ILE A 28 3.48 -3.08 2.76
C ILE A 28 4.48 -2.09 3.39
N ASN A 29 4.25 -1.77 4.67
CA ASN A 29 5.30 -1.42 5.65
C ASN A 29 4.69 -1.20 7.04
N ILE A 30 5.19 -1.83 8.11
CA ILE A 30 6.08 -1.30 9.20
C ILE A 30 6.22 -2.35 10.32
N HIS A 31 7.40 -2.35 10.94
CA HIS A 31 7.81 -2.95 12.23
C HIS A 31 7.74 -4.47 12.33
N ALA A 32 8.93 -5.08 12.41
CA ALA A 32 9.10 -6.47 12.76
C ALA A 32 9.66 -6.57 14.18
N MET A 33 8.96 -7.33 15.03
CA MET A 33 9.63 -8.27 15.94
C MET A 33 8.78 -9.53 16.04
N SER A 34 9.17 -10.59 15.32
CA SER A 34 8.89 -11.96 15.75
C SER A 34 9.76 -12.96 14.99
N LEU A 35 10.53 -13.74 15.75
CA LEU A 35 11.22 -14.94 15.31
C LEU A 35 10.27 -16.13 15.47
N SER A 36 9.88 -16.77 14.37
CA SER A 36 9.33 -18.15 14.43
C SER A 36 9.81 -18.98 13.24
N HIS A 37 10.23 -20.21 13.54
CA HIS A 37 11.04 -21.11 12.71
C HIS A 37 10.21 -22.03 11.77
N SER A 38 9.11 -21.55 11.21
CA SER A 38 8.40 -22.23 10.12
C SER A 38 8.43 -21.37 8.88
N ARG A 39 8.94 -21.90 7.76
CA ARG A 39 8.91 -21.27 6.43
C ARG A 39 7.53 -20.64 6.17
N PRO A 40 7.37 -19.31 6.27
CA PRO A 40 6.05 -18.71 6.29
C PRO A 40 5.47 -18.68 4.88
N LEU A 41 4.32 -19.31 4.66
CA LEU A 41 3.58 -19.18 3.39
C LEU A 41 3.42 -17.70 3.01
N PRO A 42 3.43 -17.34 1.71
CA PRO A 42 3.20 -15.97 1.27
C PRO A 42 1.88 -15.44 1.84
N TYR A 43 1.82 -14.15 2.19
CA TYR A 43 0.54 -13.52 2.45
C TYR A 43 -0.16 -13.27 1.13
N SER A 44 -1.43 -13.65 1.04
CA SER A 44 -2.26 -13.46 -0.14
C SER A 44 -3.55 -12.83 0.33
N PHE A 45 -3.66 -11.52 0.17
CA PHE A 45 -4.82 -10.74 0.59
C PHE A 45 -5.79 -10.58 -0.57
N GLU A 46 -7.05 -10.91 -0.30
CA GLU A 46 -8.17 -10.59 -1.16
C GLU A 46 -8.66 -9.17 -0.86
N ASP A 47 -8.68 -8.32 -1.88
CA ASP A 47 -9.26 -6.97 -1.80
C ASP A 47 -10.78 -7.08 -1.96
N ARG A 48 -11.53 -6.77 -0.90
CA ARG A 48 -12.98 -6.99 -0.92
C ARG A 48 -13.72 -6.00 -1.81
N THR A 49 -13.34 -4.73 -1.81
CA THR A 49 -14.15 -3.69 -2.48
C THR A 49 -13.52 -3.18 -3.76
N GLY A 50 -12.19 -3.29 -3.91
CA GLY A 50 -11.45 -2.67 -5.01
C GLY A 50 -11.37 -1.14 -4.90
N SER A 51 -11.90 -0.56 -3.82
CA SER A 51 -11.89 0.89 -3.60
C SER A 51 -10.58 1.34 -2.97
N ASN A 52 -10.04 2.46 -3.46
CA ASN A 52 -8.80 3.00 -2.93
C ASN A 52 -8.99 3.77 -1.61
N THR A 53 -10.23 4.10 -1.27
CA THR A 53 -10.54 4.95 -0.11
C THR A 53 -11.36 4.22 0.94
N ASN A 54 -11.84 3.02 0.66
CA ASN A 54 -12.62 2.21 1.60
C ASN A 54 -12.57 0.73 1.20
N SER A 55 -11.54 0.01 1.63
CA SER A 55 -11.41 -1.42 1.33
C SER A 55 -10.91 -2.23 2.51
N ASP A 56 -11.36 -3.47 2.56
CA ASP A 56 -10.84 -4.50 3.45
C ASP A 56 -9.93 -5.45 2.64
N PHE A 57 -8.80 -5.81 3.24
CA PHE A 57 -7.84 -6.78 2.71
C PHE A 57 -7.80 -7.97 3.66
N ASP A 58 -8.24 -9.14 3.20
CA ASP A 58 -8.32 -10.34 4.02
C ASP A 58 -7.30 -11.39 3.52
N ASP A 59 -6.36 -11.83 4.36
CA ASP A 59 -5.47 -12.95 4.00
C ASP A 59 -6.29 -14.24 3.83
N ILE A 60 -6.06 -14.97 2.74
CA ILE A 60 -6.80 -16.19 2.42
C ILE A 60 -6.65 -17.31 3.47
N TYR A 61 -5.57 -17.26 4.27
CA TYR A 61 -5.30 -18.19 5.36
C TYR A 61 -5.70 -17.63 6.74
N ASP A 62 -6.47 -16.54 6.79
CA ASP A 62 -6.98 -15.93 8.02
C ASP A 62 -5.89 -15.50 9.02
N ARG A 63 -4.70 -15.13 8.52
CA ARG A 63 -3.57 -14.73 9.39
C ARG A 63 -3.54 -13.23 9.68
N MET A 64 -4.10 -12.42 8.80
CA MET A 64 -3.93 -10.97 8.83
C MET A 64 -5.05 -10.29 8.04
N PHE A 65 -5.57 -9.20 8.59
CA PHE A 65 -6.70 -8.46 8.02
C PHE A 65 -6.43 -6.96 8.11
N PHE A 66 -6.74 -6.20 7.06
CA PHE A 66 -6.64 -4.75 7.08
C PHE A 66 -7.95 -4.09 6.68
N HIS A 67 -8.19 -2.91 7.25
CA HIS A 67 -9.22 -2.00 6.79
C HIS A 67 -8.60 -0.66 6.45
N ILE A 68 -8.87 -0.18 5.24
CA ILE A 68 -8.42 1.11 4.74
C ILE A 68 -9.64 1.99 4.63
N THR A 69 -9.59 3.20 5.18
CA THR A 69 -10.67 4.17 5.07
C THR A 69 -10.18 5.59 4.95
N ARG A 70 -10.90 6.37 4.15
CA ARG A 70 -10.71 7.80 3.95
C ARG A 70 -12.08 8.44 3.89
N GLN A 71 -12.32 9.41 4.77
CA GLN A 71 -13.58 10.14 4.77
C GLN A 71 -13.71 10.97 3.48
N PRO A 72 -14.88 10.97 2.83
CA PRO A 72 -15.12 11.82 1.67
C PRO A 72 -14.80 13.30 1.97
N GLY A 73 -14.10 13.96 1.05
CA GLY A 73 -13.69 15.36 1.20
C GLY A 73 -12.56 15.61 2.21
N ARG A 74 -11.98 14.57 2.82
CA ARG A 74 -10.79 14.68 3.68
C ARG A 74 -9.56 14.19 2.94
N PRO A 75 -8.38 14.80 3.15
CA PRO A 75 -7.13 14.34 2.57
C PRO A 75 -6.48 13.20 3.36
N THR A 76 -7.04 12.76 4.49
CA THR A 76 -6.41 11.74 5.35
C THR A 76 -6.93 10.35 5.05
N THR A 77 -6.01 9.40 4.85
CA THR A 77 -6.32 7.96 4.80
C THR A 77 -5.81 7.26 6.05
N TYR A 78 -6.63 6.37 6.59
CA TYR A 78 -6.31 5.55 7.75
C TYR A 78 -6.21 4.10 7.34
N ILE A 79 -5.19 3.40 7.83
CA ILE A 79 -5.02 1.96 7.67
C ILE A 79 -5.05 1.32 9.05
N TYR A 80 -5.96 0.38 9.23
CA TYR A 80 -6.15 -0.37 10.46
C TYR A 80 -5.77 -1.82 10.24
N GLU A 81 -4.92 -2.36 11.11
CA GLU A 81 -4.88 -3.80 11.33
C GLU A 81 -6.18 -4.22 12.03
N MET A 82 -6.81 -5.30 11.57
CA MET A 82 -8.09 -5.81 12.06
C MET A 82 -7.92 -7.19 12.70
N PRO A 83 -8.59 -7.47 13.84
CA PRO A 83 -8.45 -8.75 14.53
C PRO A 83 -9.25 -9.86 13.85
N ILE A 84 -10.19 -9.49 12.98
CA ILE A 84 -11.11 -10.39 12.31
C ILE A 84 -11.33 -9.94 10.87
N ARG A 85 -11.55 -10.94 10.02
CA ARG A 85 -12.00 -10.81 8.64
C ARG A 85 -13.20 -9.85 8.54
N ALA A 86 -13.26 -9.08 7.47
CA ALA A 86 -14.43 -8.25 7.22
C ALA A 86 -15.70 -9.09 6.98
N SER A 87 -16.82 -8.65 7.55
CA SER A 87 -18.13 -9.25 7.29
C SER A 87 -18.83 -8.52 6.14
N ARG A 88 -19.79 -9.19 5.49
CA ARG A 88 -20.57 -8.65 4.35
C ARG A 88 -21.28 -7.32 4.64
N HIS A 89 -21.46 -6.97 5.90
CA HIS A 89 -22.21 -5.79 6.35
C HIS A 89 -21.37 -4.85 7.21
N ARG A 90 -20.03 -4.87 7.12
CA ARG A 90 -19.21 -3.96 7.92
C ARG A 90 -19.57 -2.52 7.54
N SER A 91 -20.29 -1.86 8.44
CA SER A 91 -20.68 -0.47 8.32
C SER A 91 -19.43 0.39 8.35
N SER A 92 -19.32 1.34 7.42
CA SER A 92 -18.26 2.35 7.31
C SER A 92 -18.25 3.38 8.46
N LEU A 93 -18.52 2.94 9.68
CA LEU A 93 -18.70 3.74 10.88
C LEU A 93 -17.42 3.68 11.73
N PRO A 94 -17.12 4.73 12.53
CA PRO A 94 -15.79 4.94 13.07
C PRO A 94 -15.32 3.71 13.84
N LEU A 95 -14.20 3.15 13.37
CA LEU A 95 -13.52 2.11 14.10
C LEU A 95 -13.08 2.70 15.44
N ASN A 96 -13.61 2.17 16.55
CA ASN A 96 -13.22 2.57 17.89
C ASN A 96 -11.85 1.97 18.26
N ARG A 97 -10.83 2.32 17.47
CA ARG A 97 -9.44 1.90 17.61
C ARG A 97 -8.53 2.91 16.93
N GLU A 98 -7.28 2.91 17.33
CA GLU A 98 -6.26 3.69 16.64
C GLU A 98 -5.86 3.01 15.33
N PRO A 99 -5.63 3.79 14.26
CA PRO A 99 -5.08 3.27 13.02
C PRO A 99 -3.62 2.86 13.23
N SER A 100 -3.15 1.86 12.49
CA SER A 100 -1.73 1.47 12.46
C SER A 100 -0.91 2.46 11.64
N VAL A 101 -1.51 3.02 10.59
CA VAL A 101 -0.88 4.01 9.69
C VAL A 101 -1.86 5.13 9.35
N ILE A 102 -1.36 6.35 9.34
CA ILE A 102 -2.08 7.55 8.90
C ILE A 102 -1.32 8.16 7.73
N LEU A 103 -2.03 8.40 6.63
CA LEU A 103 -1.54 9.05 5.42
C LEU A 103 -2.23 10.39 5.30
N ASP A 104 -1.55 11.46 5.72
CA ASP A 104 -2.05 12.82 5.63
C ASP A 104 -1.55 13.46 4.35
N PHE A 105 -2.41 13.56 3.35
CA PHE A 105 -2.11 14.32 2.14
C PHE A 105 -2.37 15.81 2.37
N LEU A 106 -1.76 16.64 1.54
CA LEU A 106 -2.09 18.06 1.51
C LEU A 106 -3.46 18.27 0.84
N PRO A 107 -4.11 19.45 0.99
CA PRO A 107 -5.42 19.72 0.40
C PRO A 107 -5.49 19.58 -1.13
N ASP A 108 -4.35 19.67 -1.81
CA ASP A 108 -4.18 19.47 -3.24
C ASP A 108 -3.86 18.01 -3.63
N GLU A 109 -4.05 17.05 -2.72
CA GLU A 109 -3.71 15.62 -2.85
C GLU A 109 -2.21 15.33 -3.02
N SER A 110 -1.35 16.33 -2.82
CA SER A 110 0.09 16.11 -2.83
C SER A 110 0.57 15.43 -1.54
N LEU A 111 1.82 14.93 -1.58
CA LEU A 111 2.41 14.19 -0.47
C LEU A 111 2.59 15.09 0.77
N GLY A 112 1.84 14.81 1.83
CA GLY A 112 2.06 15.37 3.16
C GLY A 112 2.86 14.42 4.06
N ASN A 113 2.26 13.97 5.15
CA ASN A 113 2.92 13.20 6.21
C ASN A 113 2.41 11.76 6.31
N LEU A 114 3.32 10.87 6.68
CA LEU A 114 3.08 9.49 7.00
C LEU A 114 3.33 9.31 8.50
N THR A 115 2.32 8.85 9.23
CA THR A 115 2.45 8.55 10.66
C THR A 115 2.26 7.07 10.89
N PHE A 116 3.25 6.46 11.51
CA PHE A 116 3.20 5.10 12.01
C PHE A 116 2.82 5.16 13.48
N VAL A 117 1.68 4.57 13.84
CA VAL A 117 1.18 4.55 15.21
C VAL A 117 1.64 3.24 15.84
N GLY A 118 2.64 3.33 16.71
CA GLY A 118 3.13 2.16 17.45
C GLY A 118 2.14 1.71 18.54
N LYS A 119 2.27 0.47 19.02
CA LYS A 119 1.47 -0.06 20.14
C LYS A 119 1.75 0.63 21.49
N SER A 120 2.80 1.44 21.57
CA SER A 120 3.16 2.23 22.74
C SER A 120 3.14 3.71 22.36
N PRO A 121 2.61 4.60 23.23
CA PRO A 121 2.48 6.03 22.94
C PRO A 121 3.81 6.74 22.65
N PHE A 122 4.94 6.11 22.99
CA PHE A 122 6.29 6.61 22.69
C PHE A 122 6.83 6.15 21.32
N HIS A 123 6.08 5.33 20.58
CA HIS A 123 6.51 4.73 19.31
C HIS A 123 5.77 5.31 18.09
N THR A 124 5.10 6.45 18.24
CA THR A 124 4.52 7.17 17.11
C THR A 124 5.63 7.88 16.33
N THR A 125 5.79 7.51 15.07
CA THR A 125 6.80 8.10 14.19
C THR A 125 6.12 8.76 12.99
N THR A 126 6.29 10.08 12.86
CA THR A 126 5.82 10.83 11.71
C THR A 126 6.98 11.20 10.81
N VAL A 127 6.87 10.89 9.52
CA VAL A 127 7.86 11.23 8.49
C VAL A 127 7.16 11.91 7.31
N PRO A 128 7.76 12.93 6.68
CA PRO A 128 7.24 13.46 5.42
C PRO A 128 7.21 12.35 4.36
N MET A 129 6.06 12.16 3.70
CA MET A 129 5.91 11.14 2.66
C MET A 129 6.92 11.33 1.53
N SER A 130 7.32 12.56 1.23
CA SER A 130 8.36 12.88 0.23
C SER A 130 9.76 12.38 0.61
N ARG A 131 10.07 12.26 1.90
CA ARG A 131 11.34 11.68 2.39
C ARG A 131 11.30 10.16 2.41
N TYR A 132 10.13 9.61 2.66
CA TYR A 132 9.89 8.17 2.72
C TYR A 132 9.77 7.55 1.31
N LEU A 133 8.93 8.12 0.44
CA LEU A 133 8.73 7.71 -0.95
C LEU A 133 9.59 8.56 -1.90
N ARG A 134 10.75 8.05 -2.27
CA ARG A 134 11.71 8.75 -3.13
C ARG A 134 11.42 8.47 -4.60
N LYS A 135 11.46 9.51 -5.44
CA LYS A 135 11.46 9.33 -6.90
C LYS A 135 12.76 8.63 -7.31
N THR A 136 12.68 7.71 -8.27
CA THR A 136 13.86 7.02 -8.83
C THR A 136 14.65 7.89 -9.80
N SER A 137 14.00 8.86 -10.44
CA SER A 137 14.63 9.84 -11.33
C SER A 137 13.86 11.15 -11.28
N LEU A 138 14.57 12.28 -11.42
CA LEU A 138 13.98 13.62 -11.49
C LEU A 138 13.11 13.82 -12.74
N PHE A 139 13.43 13.11 -13.83
CA PHE A 139 12.69 13.09 -15.09
C PHE A 139 11.97 11.75 -15.34
N GLY A 140 11.97 10.86 -14.35
CA GLY A 140 11.34 9.55 -14.44
C GLY A 140 9.82 9.62 -14.26
N THR A 141 9.15 8.54 -14.68
CA THR A 141 7.71 8.42 -14.50
C THR A 141 7.33 8.52 -13.01
N SER A 142 6.22 9.18 -12.71
CA SER A 142 5.71 9.32 -11.34
C SER A 142 5.32 7.98 -10.70
N LEU A 143 5.19 6.94 -11.51
CA LEU A 143 4.66 5.63 -11.19
C LEU A 143 5.72 4.63 -10.69
N VAL A 144 6.92 5.13 -10.38
CA VAL A 144 7.98 4.37 -9.71
C VAL A 144 8.44 5.16 -8.48
N ARG A 145 8.46 4.51 -7.31
CA ARG A 145 9.03 5.08 -6.08
C ARG A 145 9.83 4.04 -5.32
N LYS A 146 10.89 4.53 -4.67
CA LYS A 146 11.71 3.79 -3.73
C LYS A 146 11.32 4.13 -2.31
N PHE A 147 11.46 3.17 -1.41
CA PHE A 147 11.30 3.37 0.02
C PHE A 147 12.30 2.48 0.77
N VAL A 148 12.51 2.80 2.05
CA VAL A 148 13.30 1.96 2.96
C VAL A 148 12.33 1.20 3.84
N GLY A 149 12.44 -0.13 3.83
CA GLY A 149 11.62 -1.02 4.67
C GLY A 149 12.06 -1.01 6.12
N SER A 150 11.28 -1.69 6.96
CA SER A 150 11.58 -1.87 8.39
C SER A 150 12.89 -2.61 8.67
N ASP A 151 13.37 -3.41 7.72
CA ASP A 151 14.66 -4.11 7.79
C ASP A 151 15.84 -3.26 7.28
N GLY A 152 15.62 -1.98 7.00
CA GLY A 152 16.63 -1.04 6.55
C GLY A 152 17.02 -1.20 5.07
N ARG A 153 16.39 -2.11 4.32
CA ARG A 153 16.68 -2.33 2.90
C ARG A 153 15.84 -1.42 2.01
N GLU A 154 16.38 -1.11 0.84
CA GLU A 154 15.67 -0.33 -0.17
C GLU A 154 14.83 -1.23 -1.08
N TYR A 155 13.60 -0.78 -1.33
CA TYR A 155 12.61 -1.44 -2.15
C TYR A 155 12.03 -0.47 -3.16
N LYS A 156 11.44 -1.01 -4.23
CA LYS A 156 10.92 -0.24 -5.35
C LYS A 156 9.55 -0.75 -5.77
N TRP A 157 8.55 0.11 -5.67
CA TRP A 157 7.25 -0.10 -6.30
C TRP A 157 7.25 0.46 -7.71
N SER A 158 6.67 -0.29 -8.65
CA SER A 158 6.55 0.09 -10.05
C SER A 158 5.17 -0.27 -10.59
N TYR A 159 4.53 0.66 -11.31
CA TYR A 159 3.26 0.42 -11.99
C TYR A 159 3.48 -0.37 -13.28
N GLN A 160 2.75 -1.47 -13.46
CA GLN A 160 2.72 -2.26 -14.69
C GLN A 160 4.11 -2.57 -15.28
N ALA A 161 5.11 -2.73 -14.41
CA ALA A 161 6.47 -3.08 -14.83
C ALA A 161 6.58 -4.57 -15.22
N VAL A 162 5.66 -5.40 -14.70
CA VAL A 162 5.56 -6.82 -15.00
C VAL A 162 4.19 -7.08 -15.63
N SER A 163 4.16 -7.84 -16.73
CA SER A 163 2.91 -8.17 -17.42
C SER A 163 1.94 -8.88 -16.49
N GLY A 164 0.67 -8.47 -16.52
CA GLY A 164 -0.40 -9.01 -15.68
C GLY A 164 -0.45 -8.43 -14.26
N GLN A 165 0.61 -7.77 -13.78
CA GLN A 165 0.65 -7.15 -12.45
C GLN A 165 0.37 -5.66 -12.57
N GLN A 166 -0.58 -5.15 -11.80
CA GLN A 166 -0.85 -3.72 -11.80
C GLN A 166 0.24 -2.96 -11.03
N TRP A 167 0.69 -3.51 -9.92
CA TRP A 167 1.82 -2.99 -9.15
C TRP A 167 2.77 -4.12 -8.76
N SER A 168 4.06 -3.87 -8.84
CA SER A 168 5.10 -4.81 -8.42
C SER A 168 6.08 -4.12 -7.47
N CYS A 169 6.37 -4.75 -6.34
CA CYS A 169 7.40 -4.35 -5.40
C CYS A 169 8.62 -5.25 -5.60
N THR A 170 9.80 -4.64 -5.72
CA THR A 170 11.04 -5.36 -5.97
C THR A 170 12.17 -4.87 -5.08
N THR A 171 13.15 -5.74 -4.83
CA THR A 171 14.44 -5.32 -4.25
C THR A 171 15.28 -4.58 -5.30
N ASN A 172 16.43 -4.03 -4.90
CA ASN A 172 17.38 -3.43 -5.83
C ASN A 172 17.97 -4.44 -6.85
N GLU A 173 18.05 -5.70 -6.47
CA GLU A 173 18.44 -6.83 -7.34
C GLU A 173 17.28 -7.35 -8.21
N ASN A 174 16.13 -6.68 -8.15
CA ASN A 174 14.89 -7.04 -8.86
C ASN A 174 14.24 -8.37 -8.43
N TYR A 175 14.50 -8.83 -7.20
CA TYR A 175 13.68 -9.91 -6.63
C TYR A 175 12.27 -9.42 -6.35
N LEU A 176 11.25 -10.22 -6.68
CA LEU A 176 9.85 -9.87 -6.45
C LEU A 176 9.51 -10.01 -4.96
N VAL A 177 9.09 -8.91 -4.36
CA VAL A 177 8.76 -8.79 -2.93
C VAL A 177 7.26 -8.93 -2.72
N ALA A 178 6.50 -8.22 -3.54
CA ALA A 178 5.05 -8.25 -3.52
C ALA A 178 4.49 -7.81 -4.88
N HIS A 179 3.23 -8.12 -5.14
CA HIS A 179 2.51 -7.55 -6.28
C HIS A 179 1.03 -7.44 -6.00
N TYR A 180 0.39 -6.51 -6.70
CA TYR A 180 -1.05 -6.34 -6.73
C TYR A 180 -1.57 -6.61 -8.14
N ASP A 181 -2.50 -7.56 -8.23
CA ASP A 181 -3.12 -7.97 -9.48
C ASP A 181 -4.55 -7.48 -9.53
N LEU A 182 -4.94 -6.96 -10.69
CA LEU A 182 -6.35 -6.75 -10.97
C LEU A 182 -6.97 -8.06 -11.38
N LYS A 183 -8.22 -8.26 -10.96
CA LYS A 183 -9.04 -9.31 -11.51
C LYS A 183 -9.12 -9.16 -13.04
N PRO A 184 -8.95 -10.25 -13.81
CA PRO A 184 -9.23 -10.24 -15.24
C PRO A 184 -10.68 -9.80 -15.52
N ALA A 185 -10.87 -8.96 -16.55
CA ALA A 185 -12.19 -8.40 -16.88
C ALA A 185 -13.25 -9.46 -17.23
N ASN A 186 -12.83 -10.63 -17.68
CA ASN A 186 -13.68 -11.76 -18.07
C ASN A 186 -14.03 -12.72 -16.91
N VAL A 187 -13.48 -12.53 -15.72
CA VAL A 187 -13.75 -13.39 -14.56
C VAL A 187 -14.85 -12.77 -13.72
N ARG A 188 -15.91 -13.54 -13.42
CA ARG A 188 -16.96 -13.09 -12.51
C ARG A 188 -16.46 -13.16 -11.07
N THR A 189 -16.86 -12.19 -10.26
CA THR A 189 -16.67 -12.23 -8.82
C THR A 189 -18.00 -12.17 -8.10
N PHE A 190 -18.04 -12.79 -6.94
CA PHE A 190 -19.18 -12.80 -6.04
C PHE A 190 -18.70 -12.25 -4.71
N ASP A 191 -19.32 -11.17 -4.24
CA ASP A 191 -19.09 -10.56 -2.91
C ASP A 191 -17.70 -9.94 -2.65
N VAL A 192 -16.79 -9.93 -3.64
CA VAL A 192 -15.43 -9.34 -3.56
C VAL A 192 -14.99 -8.71 -4.90
N SER A 193 -13.91 -7.92 -4.89
CA SER A 193 -13.36 -7.31 -6.11
C SER A 193 -12.65 -8.32 -7.02
N GLY A 194 -12.08 -9.37 -6.41
CA GLY A 194 -11.21 -10.36 -7.06
C GLY A 194 -9.80 -9.84 -7.36
N ASN A 195 -9.48 -8.62 -6.92
CA ASN A 195 -8.11 -8.13 -6.93
C ASN A 195 -7.36 -8.74 -5.74
N THR A 196 -6.05 -8.95 -5.91
CA THR A 196 -5.24 -9.63 -4.89
C THR A 196 -3.93 -8.90 -4.65
N LEU A 197 -3.54 -8.77 -3.39
CA LEU A 197 -2.20 -8.35 -2.98
C LEU A 197 -1.44 -9.57 -2.44
N THR A 198 -0.31 -9.90 -3.04
CA THR A 198 0.54 -11.00 -2.59
C THR A 198 1.87 -10.47 -2.07
N ILE A 199 2.30 -10.92 -0.89
CA ILE A 199 3.64 -10.68 -0.31
C ILE A 199 4.35 -12.03 -0.23
N TYR A 200 5.50 -12.14 -0.89
CA TYR A 200 6.23 -13.41 -0.95
C TYR A 200 6.88 -13.77 0.37
N GLU A 201 6.97 -15.08 0.63
CA GLU A 201 7.48 -15.70 1.86
C GLU A 201 8.72 -14.99 2.46
N PRO A 202 9.82 -14.75 1.71
CA PRO A 202 11.04 -14.15 2.26
C PRO A 202 10.87 -12.71 2.75
N PHE A 203 9.74 -12.09 2.46
CA PHE A 203 9.43 -10.69 2.73
C PHE A 203 8.17 -10.50 3.56
N THR A 204 7.61 -11.58 4.11
CA THR A 204 6.43 -11.54 4.98
C THR A 204 6.67 -10.73 6.27
N HIS A 205 7.92 -10.54 6.69
CA HIS A 205 8.31 -9.65 7.80
C HIS A 205 8.08 -8.17 7.50
N LEU A 206 7.83 -7.78 6.24
CA LEU A 206 7.51 -6.41 5.85
C LEU A 206 6.03 -6.06 6.01
N ALA A 207 5.16 -7.06 6.20
CA ALA A 207 3.73 -6.85 6.38
C ALA A 207 3.43 -6.20 7.74
N LEU A 208 2.46 -5.29 7.76
CA LEU A 208 1.93 -4.65 8.96
C LEU A 208 1.34 -5.71 9.92
N GLY A 209 1.75 -5.76 11.20
CA GLY A 209 0.98 -6.51 12.22
C GLY A 209 1.64 -7.69 12.93
N LYS A 210 2.96 -7.71 13.11
CA LYS A 210 3.60 -8.59 14.11
C LYS A 210 4.54 -7.81 15.03
N SER A 211 3.95 -7.32 16.12
CA SER A 211 4.63 -6.97 17.39
C SER A 211 3.92 -7.65 18.54
#